data_AF-A0A7S0BCH9-F1
#
_entry.id   AF-A0A7S0BCH9-F1
#
_cell.length_a   1.000
_cell.length_b   1.000
_cell.length_c   1.000
_cell.angle_alpha   90.00
_cell.angle_beta   90.00
_cell.angle_gamma   90.00
#
_symmetry.space_group_name_H-M   'P 1'
#
loop_
_entity.id
_entity.type
_entity.pdbx_description
1 polymer ?
#
loop_
_entity_poly.entity_id
_entity_poly.type
_entity_poly.pdbx_seq_one_letter_code
_entity_poly.pdbx_strand_id
1 'polypeptide(L)'
;QRFRFLFYHFSVERYYYSLIHMTRSLAMALVPVVFTSLPRLQLMLVLLTVAATYGLQTSLSPWRAKACNTLDAILSINLLLIVGVGLLLGGKQTNDDATAQICLSVYLGSILIAALVVSGIYSTRLLFPRKVFGAFLCHHKVGAGAMSRWLKIELEAKMLETVFLDSDNLHNLDTLFHMVAHETRNLVILLTRDILLRPWCAGEMATAVREGLSIVPVACGDFLGFTDAAIDDAGSTFTGTEVTMLATLGVTIPMIQRAFKHIRTLTALPINRSDPYVIHEQLADAVLEKCQSVTRLPHSTTKAGRRQENSVVILGGRHHEVVMVSHIIRMLLQRELQTGVV
;
A
#
# COMPACT_ATOMS: atom_id res chain seq x y z
N GLN A 1 -14.08 17.88 13.48
CA GLN A 1 -13.36 17.97 12.20
C GLN A 1 -12.44 19.20 12.07
N ARG A 2 -12.74 20.36 12.68
CA ARG A 2 -11.96 21.62 12.52
C ARG A 2 -10.44 21.53 12.77
N PHE A 3 -9.97 20.67 13.68
CA PHE A 3 -8.53 20.55 14.00
C PHE A 3 -7.84 19.35 13.32
N ARG A 4 -8.52 18.66 12.39
CA ARG A 4 -7.98 17.45 11.76
C ARG A 4 -6.67 17.74 11.00
N PHE A 5 -6.53 18.92 10.40
CA PHE A 5 -5.32 19.30 9.66
C PHE A 5 -4.05 19.36 10.53
N LEU A 6 -4.18 19.73 11.82
CA LEU A 6 -3.05 19.84 12.75
C LEU A 6 -2.48 18.48 13.14
N PHE A 7 -3.34 17.48 13.35
CA PHE A 7 -2.95 16.21 13.96
C PHE A 7 -2.85 15.05 12.96
N TYR A 8 -3.48 15.15 11.80
CA TYR A 8 -3.58 14.01 10.87
C TYR A 8 -2.26 13.66 10.17
N HIS A 9 -1.35 14.62 10.03
CA HIS A 9 -0.09 14.45 9.27
C HIS A 9 1.05 13.85 10.11
N PHE A 10 0.99 14.03 11.43
CA PHE A 10 2.04 13.59 12.35
C PHE A 10 1.74 12.21 12.91
N SER A 11 2.79 11.50 13.33
CA SER A 11 2.63 10.26 14.10
C SER A 11 1.85 10.56 15.38
N VAL A 12 1.01 9.60 15.81
CA VAL A 12 0.19 9.73 17.02
C VAL A 12 1.05 9.99 18.25
N GLU A 13 2.25 9.41 18.31
CA GLU A 13 3.21 9.61 19.41
C GLU A 13 3.85 11.01 19.43
N ARG A 14 3.74 11.76 18.32
CA ARG A 14 4.48 13.00 18.05
C ARG A 14 3.56 14.15 17.63
N TYR A 15 2.30 14.12 18.08
CA TYR A 15 1.30 15.13 17.74
C TYR A 15 1.71 16.57 18.14
N TYR A 16 2.52 16.72 19.18
CA TYR A 16 3.06 18.01 19.64
C TYR A 16 3.97 18.68 18.60
N TYR A 17 4.50 17.93 17.64
CA TYR A 17 5.37 18.48 16.61
C TYR A 17 4.66 19.50 15.72
N SER A 18 3.33 19.42 15.59
CA SER A 18 2.54 20.47 14.92
C SER A 18 2.80 21.86 15.51
N LEU A 19 2.97 21.97 16.83
CA LEU A 19 3.26 23.24 17.48
C LEU A 19 4.66 23.74 17.13
N ILE A 20 5.66 22.85 17.15
CA ILE A 20 7.05 23.15 16.75
C ILE A 20 7.07 23.65 15.30
N HIS A 21 6.33 23.00 14.40
CA HIS A 21 6.24 23.38 13.00
C HIS A 21 5.59 24.77 12.79
N MET A 22 4.54 25.08 13.54
CA MET A 22 3.93 26.42 13.50
C MET A 22 4.86 27.49 14.07
N THR A 23 5.55 27.21 15.18
CA THR A 23 6.55 28.11 15.78
C THR A 23 7.69 28.38 14.81
N ARG A 24 8.20 27.37 14.08
CA ARG A 24 9.19 27.55 13.00
C ARG A 24 8.69 28.54 11.95
N SER A 25 7.47 28.34 11.47
CA SER A 25 6.88 29.16 10.40
C SER A 25 6.65 30.60 10.85
N LEU A 26 6.18 30.79 12.08
CA LEU A 26 6.03 32.10 12.70
C LEU A 26 7.38 32.81 12.85
N ALA A 27 8.41 32.12 13.35
CA ALA A 27 9.74 32.68 13.51
C ALA A 27 10.33 33.12 12.15
N MET A 28 10.25 32.27 11.11
CA MET A 28 10.71 32.63 9.77
C MET A 28 9.99 33.86 9.19
N ALA A 29 8.70 34.03 9.46
CA ALA A 29 7.93 35.19 9.02
C ALA A 29 8.25 36.46 9.83
N LEU A 30 8.55 36.33 11.12
CA LEU A 30 8.76 37.45 12.03
C LEU A 30 10.14 38.09 11.87
N VAL A 31 11.18 37.30 11.57
CA VAL A 31 12.57 37.78 11.42
C VAL A 31 12.70 38.97 10.44
N PRO A 32 12.20 38.92 9.19
CA PRO A 32 12.30 40.06 8.28
C PRO A 32 11.49 41.28 8.72
N VAL A 33 10.41 41.08 9.48
CA VAL A 33 9.56 42.17 9.99
C VAL A 33 10.22 42.91 11.15
N VAL A 34 10.89 42.20 12.04
CA VAL A 34 11.52 42.80 13.24
C VAL A 34 12.87 43.45 12.92
N PHE A 35 13.66 42.84 12.04
CA PHE A 35 15.05 43.25 11.80
C PHE A 35 15.24 43.94 10.44
N THR A 36 14.30 44.76 10.01
CA THR A 36 14.27 45.39 8.65
C THR A 36 15.57 46.12 8.27
N SER A 37 16.28 46.69 9.23
CA SER A 37 17.51 47.45 9.02
C SER A 37 18.80 46.61 9.01
N LEU A 38 18.74 45.33 9.39
CA LEU A 38 19.92 44.49 9.62
C LEU A 38 19.85 43.18 8.82
N PRO A 39 20.08 43.20 7.49
CA PRO A 39 19.89 42.02 6.63
C PRO A 39 20.79 40.84 7.00
N ARG A 40 22.01 41.10 7.51
CA ARG A 40 22.89 40.01 8.00
C ARG A 40 22.31 39.30 9.21
N LEU A 41 21.76 40.05 10.17
CA LEU A 41 21.13 39.49 11.35
C LEU A 41 19.87 38.70 10.96
N GLN A 42 19.09 39.17 9.99
CA GLN A 42 17.95 38.43 9.46
C GLN A 42 18.38 37.04 8.96
N LEU A 43 19.38 36.98 8.08
CA LEU A 43 19.85 35.72 7.52
C LEU A 43 20.44 34.79 8.60
N MET A 44 21.18 35.31 9.58
CA MET A 44 21.70 34.50 10.69
C MET A 44 20.59 33.89 11.54
N LEU A 45 19.53 34.65 11.85
CA LEU A 45 18.39 34.17 12.64
C LEU A 45 17.54 33.16 11.87
N VAL A 46 17.33 33.36 10.57
CA VAL A 46 16.69 32.35 9.70
C VAL A 46 17.53 31.07 9.67
N LEU A 47 18.85 31.17 9.46
CA LEU A 47 19.73 29.99 9.44
C LEU A 47 19.64 29.19 10.75
N LEU A 48 19.72 29.87 11.90
CA LEU A 48 19.63 29.24 13.22
C LEU A 48 18.27 28.57 13.43
N THR A 49 17.18 29.24 13.02
CA THR A 49 15.81 28.70 13.14
C THR A 49 15.65 27.43 12.30
N VAL A 50 16.13 27.44 11.05
CA VAL A 50 16.08 26.27 10.17
C VAL A 50 16.98 25.15 10.70
N ALA A 51 18.18 25.45 11.22
CA ALA A 51 19.11 24.45 11.72
C ALA A 51 18.59 23.74 12.98
N ALA A 52 18.05 24.51 13.93
CA ALA A 52 17.45 23.96 15.15
C ALA A 52 16.26 23.06 14.83
N THR A 53 15.38 23.51 13.92
CA THR A 53 14.18 22.76 13.56
C THR A 53 14.49 21.54 12.69
N TYR A 54 15.53 21.60 11.85
CA TYR A 54 16.08 20.44 11.15
C TYR A 54 16.59 19.37 12.13
N GLY A 55 17.42 19.75 13.11
CA GLY A 55 17.92 18.80 14.11
C GLY A 55 16.80 18.13 14.91
N LEU A 56 15.77 18.89 15.29
CA LEU A 56 14.57 18.35 15.91
C LEU A 56 13.79 17.41 14.97
N GLN A 57 13.62 17.81 13.70
CA GLN A 57 12.91 17.03 12.69
C GLN A 57 13.58 15.68 12.42
N THR A 58 14.90 15.65 12.25
CA THR A 58 15.62 14.39 11.98
C THR A 58 15.66 13.48 13.20
N SER A 59 15.82 14.05 14.39
CA SER A 59 15.85 13.29 15.65
C SER A 59 14.48 12.71 15.99
N LEU A 60 13.42 13.48 15.77
CA LEU A 60 12.06 13.09 16.11
C LEU A 60 11.32 12.41 14.96
N SER A 61 11.76 12.47 13.70
CA SER A 61 11.03 11.89 12.54
C SER A 61 9.49 11.96 12.67
N PRO A 62 8.92 13.16 12.79
CA PRO A 62 7.56 13.36 13.29
C PRO A 62 6.44 12.96 12.31
N TRP A 63 6.75 12.92 11.00
CA TRP A 63 5.76 12.62 9.98
C TRP A 63 5.37 11.14 10.02
N ARG A 64 4.08 10.85 9.81
CA ARG A 64 3.55 9.47 9.82
C ARG A 64 4.17 8.62 8.71
N ALA A 65 4.35 9.19 7.53
CA ALA A 65 5.08 8.54 6.43
C ALA A 65 6.58 8.82 6.57
N LYS A 66 7.40 7.75 6.63
CA LYS A 66 8.88 7.85 6.63
C LYS A 66 9.40 8.72 5.49
N ALA A 67 8.72 8.64 4.35
CA ALA A 67 9.01 9.40 3.16
C ALA A 67 8.94 10.92 3.34
N CYS A 68 7.93 11.41 4.06
CA CYS A 68 7.80 12.82 4.36
C CYS A 68 8.93 13.30 5.28
N ASN A 69 9.42 12.45 6.21
CA ASN A 69 10.58 12.79 7.03
C ASN A 69 11.85 12.97 6.19
N THR A 70 12.07 12.09 5.21
CA THR A 70 13.22 12.20 4.30
C THR A 70 13.12 13.45 3.43
N LEU A 71 11.95 13.74 2.86
CA LEU A 71 11.74 14.94 2.04
C LEU A 71 11.91 16.24 2.83
N ASP A 72 11.32 16.35 4.02
CA ASP A 72 11.44 17.55 4.86
C ASP A 72 12.90 17.78 5.30
N ALA A 73 13.65 16.71 5.59
CA ALA A 73 15.09 16.79 5.87
C ALA A 73 15.88 17.33 4.67
N ILE A 74 15.63 16.81 3.47
CA ILE A 74 16.28 17.26 2.23
C ILE A 74 15.96 18.73 1.96
N LEU A 75 14.69 19.14 2.07
CA LEU A 75 14.27 20.53 1.87
C LEU A 75 14.89 21.47 2.91
N SER A 76 14.99 21.04 4.16
CA SER A 76 15.62 21.82 5.23
C SER A 76 17.12 22.00 4.99
N ILE A 77 17.84 20.95 4.57
CA ILE A 77 19.25 21.04 4.17
C ILE A 77 19.41 22.03 3.01
N ASN A 78 18.56 21.95 1.99
CA ASN A 78 18.61 22.88 0.86
C ASN A 78 18.41 24.33 1.28
N LEU A 79 17.45 24.59 2.18
CA LEU A 79 17.22 25.92 2.71
C LEU A 79 18.43 26.42 3.53
N LEU A 80 19.07 25.56 4.32
CA LEU A 80 20.31 25.89 5.04
C LEU A 80 21.43 26.28 4.09
N LEU A 81 21.61 25.54 2.98
CA LEU A 81 22.62 25.86 1.98
C LEU A 81 22.33 27.21 1.31
N ILE A 82 21.09 27.47 0.89
CA ILE A 82 20.70 28.74 0.26
C ILE A 82 20.95 29.93 1.20
N VAL A 83 20.50 29.83 2.45
CA VAL A 83 20.69 30.90 3.44
C VAL A 83 22.17 31.07 3.78
N GLY A 84 22.92 29.97 3.86
CA GLY A 84 24.37 29.97 4.06
C GLY A 84 25.13 30.68 2.93
N VAL A 85 24.79 30.42 1.66
CA VAL A 85 25.32 31.17 0.50
C VAL A 85 25.01 32.65 0.65
N GLY A 86 23.75 33.00 0.95
CA GLY A 86 23.32 34.39 1.09
C GLY A 86 24.11 35.15 2.17
N LEU A 87 24.45 34.48 3.28
CA LEU A 87 25.30 35.06 4.32
C LEU A 87 26.72 35.37 3.84
N LEU A 88 27.30 34.45 3.05
CA LEU A 88 28.67 34.60 2.54
C LEU A 88 28.78 35.69 1.47
N LEU A 89 27.73 35.86 0.66
CA LEU A 89 27.66 36.91 -0.37
C LEU A 89 27.40 38.31 0.20
N GLY A 90 26.89 38.45 1.42
CA GLY A 90 26.57 39.74 2.05
C GLY A 90 27.76 40.58 2.55
N GLY A 91 29.01 40.16 2.29
CA GLY A 91 30.26 40.82 2.69
C GLY A 91 30.72 41.94 1.73
N LYS A 92 31.57 42.87 2.19
CA LYS A 92 32.25 43.83 1.30
C LYS A 92 33.27 43.05 0.47
N GLN A 93 33.07 42.96 -0.85
CA GLN A 93 33.93 42.18 -1.75
C GLN A 93 35.27 42.88 -2.00
N THR A 94 36.37 42.14 -1.82
CA THR A 94 37.63 42.39 -2.53
C THR A 94 37.70 41.50 -3.78
N ASN A 95 38.59 41.77 -4.74
CA ASN A 95 38.64 41.02 -6.01
C ASN A 95 38.96 39.52 -5.82
N ASP A 96 39.79 39.16 -4.84
CA ASP A 96 40.11 37.75 -4.55
C ASP A 96 38.93 37.04 -3.87
N ASP A 97 38.15 37.76 -3.05
CA ASP A 97 36.94 37.23 -2.41
C ASP A 97 35.85 36.90 -3.45
N ALA A 98 35.79 37.66 -4.55
CA ALA A 98 34.79 37.46 -5.59
C ALA A 98 34.93 36.09 -6.28
N THR A 99 36.16 35.65 -6.56
CA THR A 99 36.40 34.35 -7.22
C THR A 99 36.03 33.19 -6.29
N ALA A 100 36.42 33.27 -5.00
CA ALA A 100 36.06 32.26 -4.01
C ALA A 100 34.54 32.18 -3.80
N GLN A 101 33.85 33.33 -3.76
CA GLN A 101 32.40 33.41 -3.64
C GLN A 101 31.67 32.81 -4.85
N ILE A 102 32.15 33.04 -6.08
CA ILE A 102 31.58 32.44 -7.29
C ILE A 102 31.76 30.92 -7.26
N CYS A 103 32.96 30.42 -7.00
CA CYS A 103 33.24 28.99 -6.91
C CYS A 103 32.37 28.31 -5.84
N LEU A 104 32.23 28.94 -4.67
CA LEU A 104 31.40 28.41 -3.58
C LEU A 104 29.91 28.44 -3.93
N SER A 105 29.43 29.49 -4.61
CA SER A 105 28.04 29.59 -5.07
C SER A 105 27.71 28.55 -6.13
N VAL A 106 28.63 28.28 -7.07
CA VAL A 106 28.49 27.21 -8.07
C VAL A 106 28.48 25.84 -7.39
N TYR A 107 29.39 25.61 -6.43
CA TYR A 107 29.43 24.36 -5.66
C TYR A 107 28.11 24.13 -4.90
N LEU A 108 27.64 25.12 -4.15
CA LEU A 108 26.41 25.03 -3.37
C LEU A 108 25.16 24.95 -4.26
N GLY A 109 25.16 25.65 -5.41
CA GLY A 109 24.13 25.54 -6.43
C GLY A 109 24.06 24.13 -7.05
N SER A 110 25.21 23.48 -7.29
CA SER A 110 25.22 22.11 -7.81
C SER A 110 24.69 21.09 -6.79
N ILE A 111 25.00 21.25 -5.49
CA ILE A 111 24.40 20.45 -4.42
C ILE A 111 22.89 20.65 -4.36
N LEU A 112 22.41 21.90 -4.45
CA LEU A 112 20.98 22.21 -4.46
C LEU A 112 20.26 21.53 -5.63
N ILE A 113 20.81 21.61 -6.85
CA ILE A 113 20.24 20.96 -8.03
C ILE A 113 20.21 19.44 -7.82
N ALA A 114 21.30 18.83 -7.34
CA ALA A 114 21.34 17.40 -7.06
C ALA A 114 20.27 16.98 -6.03
N ALA A 115 20.10 17.76 -4.96
CA ALA A 115 19.09 17.50 -3.95
C ALA A 115 17.66 17.68 -4.47
N LEU A 116 17.40 18.66 -5.36
CA LEU A 116 16.12 18.81 -6.04
C LEU A 116 15.82 17.66 -6.98
N VAL A 117 16.82 17.15 -7.72
CA VAL A 117 16.67 15.97 -8.58
C VAL A 117 16.34 14.73 -7.74
N VAL A 118 17.08 14.49 -6.64
CA VAL A 118 16.79 13.38 -5.71
C VAL A 118 15.40 13.52 -5.12
N SER A 119 15.02 14.73 -4.68
CA SER A 119 13.68 15.03 -4.16
C SER A 119 12.60 14.79 -5.22
N GLY A 120 12.84 15.15 -6.49
CA GLY A 120 11.94 14.90 -7.61
C GLY A 120 11.80 13.41 -7.93
N ILE A 121 12.89 12.65 -7.94
CA ILE A 121 12.88 11.19 -8.11
C ILE A 121 12.12 10.53 -6.95
N TYR A 122 12.33 11.01 -5.73
CA TYR A 122 11.64 10.48 -4.57
C TYR A 122 10.15 10.82 -4.58
N SER A 123 9.81 12.07 -4.93
CA SER A 123 8.44 12.54 -5.06
C SER A 123 7.70 11.80 -6.17
N THR A 124 8.33 11.54 -7.31
CA THR A 124 7.72 10.73 -8.37
C THR A 124 7.47 9.29 -7.89
N ARG A 125 8.38 8.68 -7.14
CA ARG A 125 8.13 7.35 -6.52
C ARG A 125 7.00 7.39 -5.48
N LEU A 126 6.81 8.51 -4.80
CA LEU A 126 5.73 8.70 -3.83
C LEU A 126 4.37 8.94 -4.51
N LEU A 127 4.35 9.69 -5.60
CA LEU A 127 3.16 10.01 -6.39
C LEU A 127 2.74 8.84 -7.28
N PHE A 128 3.69 8.00 -7.70
CA PHE A 128 3.47 6.80 -8.48
C PHE A 128 4.02 5.58 -7.73
N PRO A 129 3.42 5.22 -6.57
CA PRO A 129 3.87 4.07 -5.81
C PRO A 129 3.75 2.82 -6.70
N ARG A 130 4.85 2.06 -6.80
CA ARG A 130 4.82 0.79 -7.50
C ARG A 130 3.92 -0.15 -6.72
N LYS A 131 2.82 -0.56 -7.33
CA LYS A 131 1.98 -1.65 -6.84
C LYS A 131 2.82 -2.92 -6.83
N VAL A 132 3.14 -3.41 -5.63
CA VAL A 132 3.99 -4.57 -5.35
C VAL A 132 3.26 -5.86 -5.68
N PHE A 133 1.97 -5.92 -5.32
CA PHE A 133 1.13 -7.10 -5.48
C PHE A 133 0.32 -6.98 -6.76
N GLY A 134 0.37 -8.02 -7.59
CA GLY A 134 -0.48 -8.10 -8.76
C GLY A 134 -1.93 -8.39 -8.37
N ALA A 135 -2.15 -9.19 -7.33
CA ALA A 135 -3.48 -9.47 -6.79
C ALA A 135 -3.47 -9.58 -5.26
N PHE A 136 -4.61 -9.25 -4.64
CA PHE A 136 -4.90 -9.47 -3.23
C PHE A 136 -6.12 -10.38 -3.11
N LEU A 137 -6.02 -11.42 -2.28
CA LEU A 137 -7.09 -12.40 -2.08
C LEU A 137 -7.93 -12.08 -0.84
N CYS A 138 -9.07 -11.43 -1.06
CA CYS A 138 -10.10 -11.21 -0.04
C CYS A 138 -10.93 -12.49 0.13
N HIS A 139 -10.95 -13.06 1.34
CA HIS A 139 -11.64 -14.32 1.59
C HIS A 139 -12.07 -14.47 3.05
N HIS A 140 -13.09 -15.30 3.28
CA HIS A 140 -13.47 -15.71 4.62
C HIS A 140 -12.51 -16.80 5.12
N LYS A 141 -11.78 -16.53 6.21
CA LYS A 141 -10.73 -17.43 6.74
C LYS A 141 -11.19 -18.88 6.93
N VAL A 142 -12.38 -19.09 7.49
CA VAL A 142 -12.90 -20.44 7.78
C VAL A 142 -13.50 -21.09 6.53
N GLY A 143 -14.18 -20.30 5.68
CA GLY A 143 -14.92 -20.81 4.53
C GLY A 143 -14.12 -20.92 3.23
N ALA A 144 -12.96 -20.28 3.11
CA ALA A 144 -12.18 -20.32 1.87
C ALA A 144 -10.68 -20.25 2.10
N GLY A 145 -10.19 -20.67 3.28
CA GLY A 145 -8.77 -20.60 3.62
C GLY A 145 -7.90 -21.50 2.75
N ALA A 146 -8.30 -22.76 2.53
CA ALA A 146 -7.56 -23.65 1.63
C ALA A 146 -7.71 -23.21 0.17
N MET A 147 -8.90 -22.75 -0.23
CA MET A 147 -9.12 -22.29 -1.60
C MET A 147 -8.30 -21.04 -1.93
N SER A 148 -8.22 -20.07 -1.02
CA SER A 148 -7.40 -18.86 -1.20
C SER A 148 -5.92 -19.20 -1.27
N ARG A 149 -5.45 -20.14 -0.45
CA ARG A 149 -4.07 -20.64 -0.51
C ARG A 149 -3.76 -21.32 -1.83
N TRP A 150 -4.65 -22.19 -2.30
CA TRP A 150 -4.51 -22.86 -3.59
C TRP A 150 -4.45 -21.84 -4.73
N LEU A 151 -5.41 -20.90 -4.77
CA LEU A 151 -5.48 -19.87 -5.81
C LEU A 151 -4.24 -18.97 -5.80
N LYS A 152 -3.71 -18.64 -4.63
CA LYS A 152 -2.44 -17.92 -4.50
C LYS A 152 -1.31 -18.65 -5.22
N ILE A 153 -1.11 -19.94 -4.92
CA ILE A 153 -0.02 -20.74 -5.51
C ILE A 153 -0.16 -20.80 -7.03
N GLU A 154 -1.38 -21.02 -7.53
CA GLU A 154 -1.65 -21.10 -8.97
C GLU A 154 -1.42 -19.76 -9.68
N LEU A 155 -1.88 -18.65 -9.10
CA LEU A 155 -1.67 -17.33 -9.67
C LEU A 155 -0.18 -16.97 -9.67
N GLU A 156 0.54 -17.17 -8.57
CA GLU A 156 2.00 -16.92 -8.49
C GLU A 156 2.82 -17.80 -9.44
N ALA A 157 2.31 -18.97 -9.83
CA ALA A 157 2.94 -19.80 -10.87
C ALA A 157 2.75 -19.24 -12.29
N LYS A 158 1.75 -18.38 -12.50
CA LYS A 158 1.34 -17.86 -13.82
C LYS A 158 1.61 -16.35 -14.00
N MET A 159 2.04 -15.64 -12.96
CA MET A 159 2.35 -14.20 -13.01
C MET A 159 3.71 -13.87 -12.38
N LEU A 160 4.33 -12.76 -12.81
CA LEU A 160 5.61 -12.30 -12.25
C LEU A 160 5.45 -11.59 -10.90
N GLU A 161 4.32 -10.92 -10.70
CA GLU A 161 4.03 -10.22 -9.45
C GLU A 161 3.61 -11.19 -8.33
N THR A 162 3.77 -10.77 -7.08
CA THR A 162 3.34 -11.57 -5.94
C THR A 162 1.84 -11.44 -5.69
N VAL A 163 1.27 -12.46 -5.05
CA VAL A 163 -0.14 -12.47 -4.64
C VAL A 163 -0.23 -12.35 -3.13
N PHE A 164 -0.90 -11.30 -2.67
CA PHE A 164 -1.08 -11.07 -1.24
C PHE A 164 -2.22 -11.93 -0.69
N LEU A 165 -1.95 -12.61 0.43
CA LEU A 165 -2.92 -13.37 1.20
C LEU A 165 -2.78 -13.01 2.67
N ASP A 166 -3.86 -12.53 3.28
CA ASP A 166 -3.88 -12.05 4.66
C ASP A 166 -3.33 -13.07 5.68
N SER A 167 -3.63 -14.37 5.48
CA SER A 167 -3.18 -15.43 6.38
C SER A 167 -1.66 -15.56 6.51
N ASP A 168 -0.90 -15.05 5.55
CA ASP A 168 0.56 -15.22 5.51
C ASP A 168 1.29 -14.10 6.27
N ASN A 169 0.65 -12.95 6.48
CA ASN A 169 1.27 -11.74 7.04
C ASN A 169 0.38 -11.06 8.11
N LEU A 170 -0.41 -11.85 8.84
CA LEU A 170 -1.40 -11.40 9.84
C LEU A 170 -0.75 -10.90 11.14
N HIS A 171 0.14 -9.92 11.06
CA HIS A 171 0.76 -9.28 12.23
C HIS A 171 0.23 -7.87 12.49
N ASN A 172 -0.35 -7.21 11.48
CA ASN A 172 -0.92 -5.89 11.66
C ASN A 172 -2.12 -5.63 10.72
N LEU A 173 -3.34 -5.64 11.28
CA LEU A 173 -4.55 -5.35 10.52
C LEU A 173 -4.59 -3.88 10.03
N ASP A 174 -3.83 -2.97 10.67
CA ASP A 174 -3.77 -1.56 10.28
C ASP A 174 -3.11 -1.38 8.90
N THR A 175 -2.26 -2.31 8.48
CA THR A 175 -1.61 -2.24 7.17
C THR A 175 -2.45 -2.87 6.07
N LEU A 176 -3.49 -3.65 6.41
CA LEU A 176 -4.28 -4.42 5.46
C LEU A 176 -4.92 -3.53 4.40
N PHE A 177 -5.64 -2.49 4.83
CA PHE A 177 -6.30 -1.56 3.90
C PHE A 177 -5.30 -0.67 3.17
N HIS A 178 -4.13 -0.39 3.77
CA HIS A 178 -3.04 0.28 3.07
C HIS A 178 -2.50 -0.57 1.92
N MET A 179 -2.30 -1.88 2.14
CA MET A 179 -1.84 -2.81 1.12
C MET A 179 -2.85 -2.94 -0.02
N VAL A 180 -4.15 -3.05 0.30
CA VAL A 180 -5.21 -3.02 -0.72
C VAL A 180 -5.16 -1.70 -1.50
N ALA A 181 -5.14 -0.56 -0.80
CA ALA A 181 -5.22 0.75 -1.44
C ALA A 181 -4.01 1.08 -2.31
N HIS A 182 -2.80 0.85 -1.81
CA HIS A 182 -1.58 1.44 -2.39
C HIS A 182 -0.57 0.42 -2.90
N GLU A 183 -0.73 -0.87 -2.59
CA GLU A 183 0.26 -1.89 -2.98
C GLU A 183 -0.33 -2.94 -3.91
N THR A 184 -1.66 -3.00 -4.05
CA THR A 184 -2.37 -4.00 -4.84
C THR A 184 -2.95 -3.43 -6.14
N ARG A 185 -2.81 -4.15 -7.27
CA ARG A 185 -3.46 -3.82 -8.55
C ARG A 185 -4.88 -4.36 -8.67
N ASN A 186 -5.09 -5.61 -8.27
CA ASN A 186 -6.36 -6.33 -8.42
C ASN A 186 -6.84 -6.87 -7.08
N LEU A 187 -8.14 -6.77 -6.80
CA LEU A 187 -8.77 -7.45 -5.67
C LEU A 187 -9.55 -8.67 -6.18
N VAL A 188 -9.10 -9.87 -5.82
CA VAL A 188 -9.84 -11.11 -6.10
C VAL A 188 -10.63 -11.47 -4.85
N ILE A 189 -11.94 -11.61 -4.99
CA ILE A 189 -12.84 -11.85 -3.86
C ILE A 189 -13.40 -13.27 -3.95
N LEU A 190 -13.10 -14.10 -2.96
CA LEU A 190 -13.74 -15.40 -2.80
C LEU A 190 -15.07 -15.22 -2.04
N LEU A 191 -16.15 -15.14 -2.80
CA LEU A 191 -17.50 -14.98 -2.28
C LEU A 191 -18.00 -16.31 -1.74
N THR A 192 -17.89 -16.50 -0.42
CA THR A 192 -18.49 -17.60 0.34
C THR A 192 -19.74 -17.13 1.09
N ARG A 193 -20.50 -18.04 1.69
CA ARG A 193 -21.70 -17.70 2.48
C ARG A 193 -21.50 -16.55 3.48
N ASP A 194 -20.43 -16.61 4.27
CA ASP A 194 -20.23 -15.70 5.41
C ASP A 194 -19.30 -14.51 5.11
N ILE A 195 -18.96 -14.28 3.83
CA ILE A 195 -17.99 -13.22 3.47
C ILE A 195 -18.47 -11.82 3.88
N LEU A 196 -19.78 -11.58 3.82
CA LEU A 196 -20.41 -10.29 4.16
C LEU A 196 -20.46 -10.04 5.67
N LEU A 197 -20.35 -11.11 6.47
CA LEU A 197 -20.38 -11.04 7.93
C LEU A 197 -19.01 -10.68 8.52
N ARG A 198 -17.98 -10.55 7.68
CA ARG A 198 -16.61 -10.27 8.10
C ARG A 198 -16.27 -8.79 7.89
N PRO A 199 -16.05 -8.01 8.96
CA PRO A 199 -15.79 -6.57 8.85
C PRO A 199 -14.53 -6.26 8.02
N TRP A 200 -13.49 -7.08 8.17
CA TRP A 200 -12.24 -6.91 7.42
C TRP A 200 -12.42 -7.10 5.92
N CYS A 201 -13.13 -8.15 5.49
CA CYS A 201 -13.44 -8.39 4.08
C CYS A 201 -14.29 -7.25 3.51
N ALA A 202 -15.27 -6.78 4.27
CA ALA A 202 -16.08 -5.62 3.91
C ALA A 202 -15.23 -4.35 3.76
N GLY A 203 -14.24 -4.14 4.64
CA GLY A 203 -13.29 -3.04 4.58
C GLY A 203 -12.34 -3.11 3.38
N GLU A 204 -11.85 -4.31 3.04
CA GLU A 204 -11.04 -4.55 1.84
C GLU A 204 -11.83 -4.22 0.57
N MET A 205 -13.07 -4.70 0.47
CA MET A 205 -13.98 -4.40 -0.64
C MET A 205 -14.27 -2.90 -0.74
N ALA A 206 -14.59 -2.25 0.37
CA ALA A 206 -14.85 -0.81 0.42
C ALA A 206 -13.63 0.00 -0.02
N THR A 207 -12.44 -0.42 0.40
CA THR A 207 -11.19 0.21 0.02
C THR A 207 -10.90 0.01 -1.47
N ALA A 208 -11.04 -1.20 -1.99
CA ALA A 208 -10.80 -1.49 -3.40
C ALA A 208 -11.73 -0.70 -4.33
N VAL A 209 -13.02 -0.57 -3.96
CA VAL A 209 -13.98 0.25 -4.72
C VAL A 209 -13.64 1.73 -4.64
N ARG A 210 -13.24 2.23 -3.47
CA ARG A 210 -12.83 3.64 -3.29
C ARG A 210 -11.62 3.99 -4.16
N GLU A 211 -10.63 3.11 -4.22
CA GLU A 211 -9.38 3.32 -4.96
C GLU A 211 -9.48 2.91 -6.45
N GLY A 212 -10.64 2.43 -6.91
CA GLY A 212 -10.87 2.05 -8.30
C GLY A 212 -10.03 0.86 -8.77
N LEU A 213 -9.77 -0.11 -7.88
CA LEU A 213 -9.06 -1.33 -8.24
C LEU A 213 -9.90 -2.21 -9.18
N SER A 214 -9.25 -3.02 -10.00
CA SER A 214 -9.95 -4.08 -10.74
C SER A 214 -10.37 -5.17 -9.77
N ILE A 215 -11.67 -5.43 -9.68
CA ILE A 215 -12.26 -6.41 -8.76
C ILE A 215 -12.70 -7.64 -9.55
N VAL A 216 -12.23 -8.81 -9.12
CA VAL A 216 -12.56 -10.11 -9.73
C VAL A 216 -13.32 -10.96 -8.70
N PRO A 217 -14.66 -10.98 -8.75
CA PRO A 217 -15.45 -11.83 -7.86
C PRO A 217 -15.43 -13.28 -8.32
N VAL A 218 -15.23 -14.20 -7.38
CA VAL A 218 -15.28 -15.65 -7.56
C VAL A 218 -16.38 -16.18 -6.64
N ALA A 219 -17.49 -16.63 -7.22
CA ALA A 219 -18.66 -17.08 -6.48
C ALA A 219 -18.57 -18.58 -6.17
N CYS A 220 -18.36 -18.90 -4.88
CA CYS A 220 -18.41 -20.27 -4.41
C CYS A 220 -19.85 -20.79 -4.40
N GLY A 221 -20.05 -22.11 -4.59
CA GLY A 221 -21.39 -22.71 -4.65
C GLY A 221 -22.30 -22.51 -3.42
N ASP A 222 -21.76 -22.09 -2.28
CA ASP A 222 -22.49 -21.76 -1.06
C ASP A 222 -22.81 -20.26 -0.91
N PHE A 223 -22.43 -19.43 -1.88
CA PHE A 223 -22.68 -17.99 -1.88
C PHE A 223 -24.16 -17.69 -2.12
N LEU A 224 -24.76 -16.91 -1.23
CA LEU A 224 -26.20 -16.57 -1.29
C LEU A 224 -26.49 -15.29 -2.08
N GLY A 225 -25.47 -14.62 -2.63
CA GLY A 225 -25.63 -13.36 -3.35
C GLY A 225 -25.67 -12.13 -2.44
N PHE A 226 -25.64 -10.95 -3.07
CA PHE A 226 -25.78 -9.66 -2.41
C PHE A 226 -27.25 -9.22 -2.43
N THR A 227 -28.05 -9.67 -1.47
CA THR A 227 -29.45 -9.24 -1.33
C THR A 227 -29.53 -7.80 -0.81
N ASP A 228 -30.56 -7.04 -1.19
CA ASP A 228 -30.72 -5.66 -0.69
C ASP A 228 -30.79 -5.61 0.85
N ALA A 229 -31.49 -6.58 1.46
CA ALA A 229 -31.53 -6.73 2.91
C ALA A 229 -30.15 -6.94 3.54
N ALA A 230 -29.29 -7.80 2.96
CA ALA A 230 -27.94 -8.02 3.48
C ALA A 230 -27.04 -6.79 3.32
N ILE A 231 -27.26 -5.99 2.26
CA ILE A 231 -26.52 -4.75 2.06
C ILE A 231 -26.97 -3.70 3.09
N ASP A 232 -28.27 -3.52 3.26
CA ASP A 232 -28.81 -2.50 4.17
C ASP A 232 -28.50 -2.84 5.64
N ASP A 233 -28.51 -4.14 5.99
CA ASP A 233 -28.18 -4.65 7.33
C ASP A 233 -26.67 -4.72 7.65
N ALA A 234 -25.78 -4.40 6.70
CA ALA A 234 -24.34 -4.47 6.92
C ALA A 234 -23.87 -3.63 8.13
N GLY A 235 -24.59 -2.57 8.50
CA GLY A 235 -24.30 -1.75 9.68
C GLY A 235 -24.66 -2.41 11.02
N SER A 236 -25.68 -3.28 11.04
CA SER A 236 -26.15 -4.01 12.22
C SER A 236 -25.46 -5.36 12.38
N THR A 237 -24.94 -5.92 11.30
CA THR A 237 -24.18 -7.17 11.31
C THR A 237 -22.87 -7.06 12.12
N PHE A 238 -22.22 -5.90 12.09
CA PHE A 238 -20.94 -5.68 12.79
C PHE A 238 -21.14 -5.16 14.20
N THR A 239 -20.28 -5.60 15.13
CA THR A 239 -20.27 -5.08 16.49
C THR A 239 -19.81 -3.62 16.50
N GLY A 240 -20.27 -2.83 17.48
CA GLY A 240 -19.91 -1.41 17.57
C GLY A 240 -18.40 -1.15 17.66
N THR A 241 -17.65 -2.09 18.23
CA THR A 241 -16.18 -2.07 18.27
C THR A 241 -15.57 -2.25 16.88
N GLU A 242 -16.05 -3.21 16.08
CA GLU A 242 -15.61 -3.42 14.70
C GLU A 242 -15.93 -2.22 13.82
N VAL A 243 -17.13 -1.63 13.94
CA VAL A 243 -17.50 -0.40 13.23
C VAL A 243 -16.56 0.75 13.58
N THR A 244 -16.22 0.90 14.86
CA THR A 244 -15.28 1.92 15.32
C THR A 244 -13.89 1.70 14.74
N MET A 245 -13.40 0.45 14.73
CA MET A 245 -12.10 0.08 14.14
C MET A 245 -12.05 0.35 12.63
N LEU A 246 -13.11 0.01 11.89
CA LEU A 246 -13.20 0.34 10.46
C LEU A 246 -13.18 1.86 10.24
N ALA A 247 -13.89 2.61 11.08
CA ALA A 247 -13.93 4.07 11.00
C ALA A 247 -12.57 4.72 11.29
N THR A 248 -11.77 4.21 12.23
CA THR A 248 -10.41 4.73 12.48
C THR A 248 -9.48 4.51 11.30
N LEU A 249 -9.73 3.45 10.51
CA LEU A 249 -9.03 3.15 9.27
C LEU A 249 -9.65 3.84 8.03
N GLY A 250 -10.64 4.71 8.22
CA GLY A 250 -11.25 5.50 7.16
C GLY A 250 -12.27 4.73 6.30
N VAL A 251 -12.80 3.62 6.80
CA VAL A 251 -13.89 2.86 6.19
C VAL A 251 -15.18 3.11 6.97
N THR A 252 -16.23 3.59 6.29
CA THR A 252 -17.54 3.83 6.91
C THR A 252 -18.58 2.85 6.40
N ILE A 253 -19.65 2.59 7.17
CA ILE A 253 -20.75 1.70 6.74
C ILE A 253 -21.32 2.10 5.36
N PRO A 254 -21.59 3.38 5.05
CA PRO A 254 -22.05 3.76 3.71
C PRO A 254 -21.08 3.39 2.59
N MET A 255 -19.77 3.37 2.85
CA MET A 255 -18.77 2.93 1.87
C MET A 255 -18.86 1.42 1.62
N ILE A 256 -19.06 0.64 2.68
CA ILE A 256 -19.25 -0.82 2.60
C ILE A 256 -20.51 -1.14 1.78
N GLN A 257 -21.63 -0.48 2.10
CA GLN A 257 -22.88 -0.67 1.37
C GLN A 257 -22.74 -0.33 -0.12
N ARG A 258 -22.05 0.78 -0.44
CA ARG A 258 -21.73 1.16 -1.82
C ARG A 258 -20.86 0.11 -2.50
N ALA A 259 -19.88 -0.44 -1.80
CA ALA A 259 -19.00 -1.45 -2.34
C ALA A 259 -19.73 -2.76 -2.63
N PHE A 260 -20.60 -3.23 -1.73
CA PHE A 260 -21.44 -4.40 -1.98
C PHE A 260 -22.37 -4.19 -3.18
N LYS A 261 -23.00 -3.00 -3.29
CA LYS A 261 -23.82 -2.63 -4.47
C LYS A 261 -22.99 -2.66 -5.75
N HIS A 262 -21.76 -2.14 -5.74
CA HIS A 262 -20.87 -2.15 -6.89
C HIS A 262 -20.47 -3.59 -7.27
N ILE A 263 -20.00 -4.39 -6.31
CA ILE A 263 -19.55 -5.77 -6.55
C ILE A 263 -20.68 -6.64 -7.09
N ARG A 264 -21.92 -6.42 -6.63
CA ARG A 264 -23.11 -7.09 -7.18
C ARG A 264 -23.29 -6.89 -8.68
N THR A 265 -22.83 -5.76 -9.24
CA THR A 265 -22.94 -5.49 -10.69
C THR A 265 -21.86 -6.18 -11.52
N LEU A 266 -20.83 -6.73 -10.87
CA LEU A 266 -19.72 -7.40 -11.55
C LEU A 266 -20.06 -8.86 -11.86
N THR A 267 -19.62 -9.35 -13.02
CA THR A 267 -19.79 -10.76 -13.40
C THR A 267 -18.85 -11.66 -12.58
N ALA A 268 -19.41 -12.37 -11.61
CA ALA A 268 -18.68 -13.34 -10.81
C ALA A 268 -18.33 -14.60 -11.62
N LEU A 269 -17.14 -15.16 -11.36
CA LEU A 269 -16.72 -16.45 -11.89
C LEU A 269 -17.28 -17.54 -10.96
N PRO A 270 -18.21 -18.39 -11.43
CA PRO A 270 -18.79 -19.42 -10.59
C PRO A 270 -17.78 -20.55 -10.35
N ILE A 271 -17.78 -21.11 -9.15
CA ILE A 271 -16.99 -22.29 -8.84
C ILE A 271 -17.64 -23.15 -7.77
N ASN A 272 -17.64 -24.47 -7.98
CA ASN A 272 -17.89 -25.41 -6.92
C ASN A 272 -16.55 -25.92 -6.36
N ARG A 273 -16.37 -25.80 -5.04
CA ARG A 273 -15.14 -26.22 -4.37
C ARG A 273 -14.92 -27.73 -4.41
N SER A 274 -15.95 -28.50 -4.75
CA SER A 274 -15.89 -29.93 -4.98
C SER A 274 -15.63 -30.31 -6.45
N ASP A 275 -15.49 -29.33 -7.35
CA ASP A 275 -15.17 -29.58 -8.75
C ASP A 275 -13.79 -30.24 -8.92
N PRO A 276 -13.57 -30.98 -10.03
CA PRO A 276 -12.26 -31.50 -10.35
C PRO A 276 -11.20 -30.41 -10.52
N TYR A 277 -9.95 -30.73 -10.19
CA TYR A 277 -8.79 -29.85 -10.30
C TYR A 277 -8.67 -29.10 -11.65
N VAL A 278 -9.02 -29.75 -12.77
CA VAL A 278 -8.97 -29.13 -14.12
C VAL A 278 -9.88 -27.89 -14.20
N ILE A 279 -11.05 -27.93 -13.56
CA ILE A 279 -11.98 -26.78 -13.52
C ILE A 279 -11.41 -25.67 -12.63
N HIS A 280 -10.73 -26.04 -11.53
CA HIS A 280 -10.02 -25.08 -10.70
C HIS A 280 -8.88 -24.41 -11.50
N GLU A 281 -8.07 -25.15 -12.24
CA GLU A 281 -7.01 -24.57 -13.08
C GLU A 281 -7.57 -23.57 -14.10
N GLN A 282 -8.67 -23.92 -14.79
CA GLN A 282 -9.37 -23.02 -15.70
C GLN A 282 -9.91 -21.76 -14.99
N LEU A 283 -10.37 -21.89 -13.74
CA LEU A 283 -10.78 -20.75 -12.93
C LEU A 283 -9.58 -19.81 -12.66
N ALA A 284 -8.40 -20.35 -12.33
CA ALA A 284 -7.22 -19.53 -12.10
C ALA A 284 -6.81 -18.74 -13.36
N ASP A 285 -6.90 -19.38 -14.53
CA ASP A 285 -6.68 -18.71 -15.82
C ASP A 285 -7.72 -17.61 -16.08
N ALA A 286 -9.01 -17.89 -15.84
CA ALA A 286 -10.08 -16.91 -15.99
C ALA A 286 -9.94 -15.72 -15.00
N VAL A 287 -9.47 -15.97 -13.78
CA VAL A 287 -9.15 -14.92 -12.80
C VAL A 287 -8.01 -14.06 -13.33
N LEU A 288 -6.92 -14.68 -13.81
CA LEU A 288 -5.77 -13.98 -14.37
C LEU A 288 -6.14 -13.17 -15.62
N GLU A 289 -7.10 -13.64 -16.42
CA GLU A 289 -7.63 -12.92 -17.57
C GLU A 289 -8.39 -11.64 -17.21
N LYS A 290 -9.11 -11.66 -16.09
CA LYS A 290 -9.81 -10.48 -15.58
C LYS A 290 -8.91 -9.52 -14.81
N CYS A 291 -7.75 -9.98 -14.33
CA CYS A 291 -6.77 -9.13 -13.67
C CYS A 291 -6.12 -8.14 -14.67
N GLN A 292 -6.13 -6.86 -14.32
CA GLN A 292 -5.54 -5.79 -15.11
C GLN A 292 -4.07 -5.58 -14.77
N SER A 293 -3.27 -5.23 -15.78
CA SER A 293 -1.86 -4.83 -15.62
C SER A 293 -1.02 -5.84 -14.84
N VAL A 294 -1.28 -7.13 -15.02
CA VAL A 294 -0.47 -8.23 -14.46
C VAL A 294 0.44 -8.77 -15.56
N THR A 295 1.71 -8.97 -15.24
CA THR A 295 2.67 -9.50 -16.19
C THR A 295 2.58 -11.02 -16.15
N ARG A 296 1.95 -11.61 -17.17
CA ARG A 296 1.86 -13.06 -17.28
C ARG A 296 3.23 -13.64 -17.51
N LEU A 297 3.56 -14.68 -16.75
CA LEU A 297 4.69 -15.52 -17.11
C LEU A 297 4.38 -16.14 -18.47
N PRO A 298 5.35 -16.14 -19.42
CA PRO A 298 5.16 -16.89 -20.65
C PRO A 298 4.80 -18.30 -20.23
N HIS A 299 3.63 -18.77 -20.69
CA HIS A 299 3.18 -20.13 -20.42
C HIS A 299 4.37 -21.01 -20.77
N SER A 300 5.02 -21.58 -19.76
CA SER A 300 5.95 -22.66 -20.03
C SER A 300 5.02 -23.71 -20.61
N THR A 301 5.00 -23.80 -21.93
CA THR A 301 4.55 -24.98 -22.63
C THR A 301 5.56 -26.06 -22.26
N THR A 302 5.61 -26.42 -20.98
CA THR A 302 6.13 -27.70 -20.51
C THR A 302 5.29 -28.69 -21.27
N LYS A 303 5.90 -29.18 -22.36
CA LYS A 303 5.34 -30.09 -23.35
C LYS A 303 4.27 -30.96 -22.70
N ALA A 304 3.01 -30.68 -23.02
CA ALA A 304 1.88 -31.53 -22.66
C ALA A 304 2.04 -32.96 -23.21
N GLY A 305 3.05 -33.21 -24.07
CA GLY A 305 3.50 -34.55 -24.44
C GLY A 305 4.41 -35.17 -23.36
N ARG A 306 3.86 -36.12 -22.60
CA ARG A 306 4.51 -37.00 -21.61
C ARG A 306 4.85 -36.37 -20.24
N ARG A 307 3.85 -35.86 -19.51
CA ARG A 307 3.86 -36.05 -18.05
C ARG A 307 3.54 -37.53 -17.79
N GLN A 308 4.55 -38.31 -17.42
CA GLN A 308 4.40 -39.70 -17.01
C GLN A 308 3.36 -39.79 -15.87
N GLU A 309 2.49 -40.80 -15.94
CA GLU A 309 1.29 -41.05 -15.11
C GLU A 309 1.59 -41.38 -13.64
N ASN A 310 2.50 -40.66 -12.99
CA ASN A 310 2.62 -40.72 -11.54
C ASN A 310 1.55 -39.80 -10.93
N SER A 311 0.28 -40.19 -11.10
CA SER A 311 -0.85 -39.47 -10.52
C SER A 311 -0.96 -39.85 -9.05
N VAL A 312 -0.52 -38.94 -8.17
CA VAL A 312 -0.83 -39.04 -6.74
C VAL A 312 -2.33 -38.82 -6.57
N VAL A 313 -3.05 -39.88 -6.23
CA VAL A 313 -4.48 -39.83 -5.89
C VAL A 313 -4.57 -39.69 -4.37
N ILE A 314 -5.10 -38.55 -3.91
CA ILE A 314 -5.37 -38.32 -2.49
C ILE A 314 -6.87 -38.53 -2.29
N LEU A 315 -7.24 -39.54 -1.49
CA LEU A 315 -8.62 -39.79 -1.11
C LEU A 315 -8.99 -38.86 0.06
N GLY A 316 -9.59 -37.72 -0.25
CA GLY A 316 -10.10 -36.76 0.72
C GLY A 316 -11.55 -37.01 1.12
N GLY A 317 -11.95 -36.53 2.30
CA GLY A 317 -13.36 -36.48 2.71
C GLY A 317 -14.19 -35.51 1.84
N ARG A 318 -15.52 -35.56 1.95
CA ARG A 318 -16.45 -34.72 1.17
C ARG A 318 -16.44 -33.23 1.55
N HIS A 319 -15.70 -32.84 2.59
CA HIS A 319 -15.63 -31.46 3.02
C HIS A 319 -14.78 -30.65 2.03
N HIS A 320 -15.32 -29.53 1.55
CA HIS A 320 -14.68 -28.68 0.53
C HIS A 320 -13.25 -28.25 0.89
N GLU A 321 -12.99 -27.88 2.15
CA GLU A 321 -11.62 -27.53 2.58
C GLU A 321 -10.66 -28.73 2.46
N VAL A 322 -11.12 -29.96 2.74
CA VAL A 322 -10.29 -31.17 2.64
C VAL A 322 -9.94 -31.47 1.18
N VAL A 323 -10.89 -31.24 0.26
CA VAL A 323 -10.66 -31.36 -1.19
C VAL A 323 -9.59 -30.36 -1.63
N MET A 324 -9.71 -29.08 -1.24
CA MET A 324 -8.74 -28.04 -1.59
C MET A 324 -7.35 -28.31 -0.98
N VAL A 325 -7.28 -28.75 0.27
CA VAL A 325 -6.01 -29.16 0.90
C VAL A 325 -5.39 -30.34 0.14
N SER A 326 -6.20 -31.30 -0.30
CA SER A 326 -5.73 -32.43 -1.12
C SER A 326 -5.18 -31.94 -2.46
N HIS A 327 -5.79 -30.92 -3.08
CA HIS A 327 -5.25 -30.29 -4.29
C HIS A 327 -3.90 -29.60 -4.03
N ILE A 328 -3.77 -28.85 -2.94
CA ILE A 328 -2.50 -28.21 -2.55
C ILE A 328 -1.40 -29.26 -2.35
N ILE A 329 -1.68 -30.31 -1.56
CA ILE A 329 -0.70 -31.38 -1.31
C ILE A 329 -0.30 -32.06 -2.61
N ARG A 330 -1.27 -32.37 -3.49
CA ARG A 330 -0.99 -32.95 -4.81
C ARG A 330 -0.06 -32.04 -5.62
N MET A 331 -0.32 -30.74 -5.67
CA MET A 331 0.53 -29.78 -6.40
C MET A 331 1.95 -29.74 -5.83
N LEU A 332 2.09 -29.65 -4.51
CA LEU A 332 3.39 -29.61 -3.84
C LEU A 332 4.19 -30.90 -4.11
N LEU A 333 3.57 -32.06 -3.95
CA LEU A 333 4.20 -33.35 -4.24
C LEU A 333 4.59 -33.47 -5.72
N GLN A 334 3.73 -33.05 -6.65
CA GLN A 334 4.05 -33.06 -8.08
C GLN A 334 5.21 -32.13 -8.43
N ARG A 335 5.36 -31.01 -7.70
CA ARG A 335 6.47 -30.07 -7.89
C ARG A 335 7.78 -30.67 -7.38
N GLU A 336 7.78 -31.27 -6.19
CA GLU A 336 8.96 -31.96 -5.64
C GLU A 336 9.38 -33.16 -6.50
N LEU A 337 8.42 -33.94 -7.02
CA LEU A 337 8.74 -35.04 -7.93
C LEU A 337 9.35 -34.56 -9.25
N GLN A 338 9.04 -33.34 -9.70
CA GLN A 338 9.59 -32.77 -10.95
C GLN A 338 10.98 -32.16 -10.77
N THR A 339 11.31 -31.66 -9.58
CA THR A 339 12.64 -31.10 -9.30
C THR A 339 13.70 -32.19 -9.14
N GLY A 340 13.30 -33.46 -8.94
CA GLY A 340 14.22 -34.60 -8.87
C GLY A 340 15.18 -34.54 -7.66
N VAL A 341 14.88 -33.69 -6.68
CA VAL A 341 15.62 -33.59 -5.42
C VAL A 341 14.94 -34.52 -4.42
N VAL A 342 15.24 -35.82 -4.52
CA VAL A 342 14.90 -36.81 -3.50
C VAL A 342 16.17 -37.53 -3.09
#